data_AF-A0A454VYP1-F1
#
_entry.id   AF-A0A454VYP1-F1
#
_cell.length_a   1.000
_cell.length_b   1.000
_cell.length_c   1.000
_cell.angle_alpha   90.00
_cell.angle_beta   90.00
_cell.angle_gamma   90.00
#
_symmetry.space_group_name_H-M   'P 1'
#
loop_
_entity.id
_entity.type
_entity.pdbx_description
1 polymer ?
#
loop_
_entity_poly.entity_id
_entity_poly.type
_entity_poly.pdbx_seq_one_letter_code
_entity_poly.pdbx_strand_id
1 'polypeptide(L)'
;MNQILFSGIIGLFFTLLGTPLLITVLARKGYGQFIRDDGPRSHAGKKGTPTMGGISFIMATLIAYALTKIITGESVSSSGLLVLFLMAGMGMVGFLDDYIKIVKQRSLGLRAKAKMSGQLVVGISFALLAVQFSDSRGLTPASTKLSFVSDFGW
;
A
#
# COMPACT_ATOMS: atom_id res chain seq x y z
N MET A 1 -22.12 -8.99 -5.09
CA MET A 1 -21.27 -9.74 -6.04
C MET A 1 -20.64 -8.85 -7.11
N ASN A 2 -21.44 -8.02 -7.80
CA ASN A 2 -21.00 -7.23 -8.95
C ASN A 2 -19.83 -6.27 -8.65
N GLN A 3 -19.83 -5.61 -7.48
CA GLN A 3 -18.71 -4.75 -7.06
C GLN A 3 -17.37 -5.49 -7.01
N ILE A 4 -17.36 -6.71 -6.46
CA ILE A 4 -16.13 -7.50 -6.32
C ILE A 4 -15.61 -7.86 -7.71
N LEU A 5 -16.49 -8.28 -8.62
CA LEU A 5 -16.13 -8.60 -10.00
C LEU A 5 -15.58 -7.38 -10.75
N PHE A 6 -16.27 -6.24 -10.70
CA PHE A 6 -15.79 -5.01 -11.34
C PHE A 6 -14.45 -4.56 -10.77
N SER A 7 -14.32 -4.51 -9.44
CA SER A 7 -13.06 -4.10 -8.80
C SER A 7 -11.90 -5.04 -9.12
N GLY A 8 -12.15 -6.36 -9.19
CA GLY A 8 -11.16 -7.35 -9.58
C GLY A 8 -10.71 -7.19 -11.03
N ILE A 9 -11.65 -7.05 -11.97
CA ILE A 9 -11.33 -6.89 -13.40
C ILE A 9 -10.58 -5.58 -13.64
N ILE A 10 -11.07 -4.47 -13.07
CA ILE A 10 -10.45 -3.16 -13.22
C ILE A 10 -9.06 -3.17 -12.58
N GLY A 11 -8.93 -3.70 -11.37
CA GLY A 11 -7.64 -3.79 -10.67
C GLY A 11 -6.62 -4.64 -11.42
N LEU A 12 -7.05 -5.78 -11.97
CA LEU A 12 -6.20 -6.63 -12.80
C LEU A 12 -5.75 -5.91 -14.08
N PHE A 13 -6.68 -5.26 -14.79
CA PHE A 13 -6.38 -4.49 -15.99
C PHE A 13 -5.35 -3.38 -15.73
N PHE A 14 -5.58 -2.56 -14.72
CA PHE A 14 -4.66 -1.47 -14.37
C PHE A 14 -3.30 -1.96 -13.87
N THR A 15 -3.25 -3.09 -13.16
CA THR A 15 -1.97 -3.64 -12.68
C THR A 15 -1.17 -4.26 -13.83
N LEU A 16 -1.83 -5.02 -14.71
CA LEU A 16 -1.21 -5.73 -15.83
C LEU A 16 -0.60 -4.74 -16.83
N LEU A 17 -1.29 -3.63 -17.12
CA LEU A 17 -0.81 -2.59 -18.03
C LEU A 17 0.06 -1.55 -17.32
N GLY A 18 -0.30 -1.17 -16.10
CA GLY A 18 0.39 -0.12 -15.34
C GLY A 18 1.78 -0.53 -14.89
N THR A 19 1.99 -1.80 -14.53
CA THR A 19 3.31 -2.28 -14.08
C THR A 19 4.40 -2.20 -15.15
N PRO A 20 4.23 -2.72 -16.40
CA PRO A 20 5.26 -2.60 -17.44
C PRO A 20 5.48 -1.14 -17.88
N LEU A 21 4.43 -0.32 -17.90
CA LEU A 21 4.56 1.13 -18.15
C LEU A 21 5.40 1.81 -17.06
N LEU A 22 5.11 1.53 -15.80
CA LEU A 22 5.85 2.07 -14.67
C LEU A 22 7.32 1.62 -14.69
N ILE A 23 7.58 0.35 -15.00
CA ILE A 23 8.94 -0.17 -15.16
C ILE A 23 9.68 0.60 -16.25
N THR A 24 9.06 0.83 -17.41
CA THR A 24 9.66 1.57 -18.52
C THR A 24 9.97 3.01 -18.13
N VAL A 25 9.06 3.69 -17.42
CA VAL A 25 9.25 5.07 -16.94
C VAL A 25 10.38 5.13 -15.91
N LEU A 26 10.40 4.22 -14.94
CA LEU A 26 11.44 4.15 -13.91
C LEU A 26 12.81 3.83 -14.51
N ALA A 27 12.86 2.92 -15.48
CA ALA A 27 14.08 2.59 -16.21
C ALA A 27 14.63 3.79 -16.99
N ARG A 28 13.76 4.56 -17.69
CA ARG A 28 14.15 5.80 -18.39
C ARG A 28 14.68 6.88 -17.45
N LYS A 29 14.16 6.95 -16.22
CA LYS A 29 14.66 7.88 -15.19
C LYS A 29 15.99 7.46 -14.55
N GLY A 30 16.56 6.33 -14.96
CA GLY A 30 17.82 5.83 -14.41
C GLY A 30 17.69 5.28 -12.99
N TYR A 31 16.47 4.98 -12.53
CA TYR A 31 16.19 4.40 -11.22
C TYR A 31 16.43 2.87 -11.18
N GLY A 32 17.44 2.40 -11.91
CA GLY A 32 17.95 1.04 -11.77
C GLY A 32 18.68 0.91 -10.43
N GLN A 33 18.56 -0.23 -9.74
CA GLN A 33 19.27 -0.45 -8.48
C GLN A 33 20.78 -0.27 -8.66
N PHE A 34 21.39 0.55 -7.80
CA PHE A 34 22.84 0.59 -7.61
C PHE A 34 23.31 -0.74 -7.04
N ILE A 35 24.18 -1.43 -7.76
CA ILE A 35 24.80 -2.68 -7.32
C ILE A 35 25.87 -2.32 -6.27
N ARG A 36 25.91 -3.10 -5.19
CA ARG A 36 27.00 -3.06 -4.22
C ARG A 36 28.19 -3.79 -4.86
N ASP A 37 29.35 -3.14 -4.96
CA ASP A 37 30.56 -3.73 -5.57
C ASP A 37 31.06 -5.01 -4.85
N ASP A 38 30.56 -5.28 -3.64
CA ASP A 38 31.03 -6.38 -2.77
C ASP A 38 30.24 -7.71 -2.88
N GLY A 39 29.43 -7.92 -3.93
CA GLY A 39 28.56 -9.11 -4.08
C GLY A 39 29.05 -10.14 -5.12
N PRO A 40 28.84 -11.47 -4.93
CA PRO A 40 29.27 -12.49 -5.87
C PRO A 40 28.62 -12.30 -7.27
N ARG A 41 29.38 -12.61 -8.32
CA ARG A 41 29.06 -12.36 -9.75
C ARG A 41 27.74 -12.99 -10.25
N SER A 42 27.13 -13.90 -9.49
CA SER A 42 25.81 -14.51 -9.77
C SER A 42 24.63 -13.52 -9.68
N HIS A 43 24.82 -12.34 -9.09
CA HIS A 43 23.78 -11.31 -8.98
C HIS A 43 23.70 -10.34 -10.18
N ALA A 44 24.56 -10.48 -11.18
CA ALA A 44 24.59 -9.61 -12.36
C ALA A 44 23.31 -9.68 -13.24
N GLY A 45 22.50 -10.74 -13.09
CA GLY A 45 21.22 -10.91 -13.82
C GLY A 45 20.04 -10.11 -13.26
N LYS A 46 20.15 -9.52 -12.06
CA LYS A 46 19.14 -8.60 -11.49
C LYS A 46 19.42 -7.14 -11.90
N LYS A 47 20.10 -6.96 -13.03
CA LYS A 47 20.41 -5.65 -13.60
C LYS A 47 19.12 -4.98 -14.05
N GLY A 48 18.83 -3.81 -13.49
CA GLY A 48 17.87 -2.88 -14.09
C GLY A 48 16.39 -3.12 -13.76
N THR A 49 16.01 -4.06 -12.88
CA THR A 49 14.62 -4.16 -12.42
C THR A 49 14.34 -3.02 -11.42
N PRO A 50 13.48 -2.05 -11.75
CA PRO A 50 13.29 -0.87 -10.93
C PRO A 50 12.57 -1.23 -9.62
N THR A 51 13.12 -0.79 -8.50
CA THR A 51 12.59 -1.09 -7.16
C THR A 51 11.63 -0.04 -6.67
N MET A 52 10.43 -0.02 -7.25
CA MET A 52 9.26 0.76 -6.77
C MET A 52 7.92 0.15 -7.24
N GLY A 53 7.89 -1.14 -7.59
CA GLY A 53 6.70 -1.77 -8.19
C GLY A 53 5.43 -1.67 -7.33
N GLY A 54 5.56 -1.57 -6.01
CA GLY A 54 4.41 -1.39 -5.10
C GLY A 54 3.53 -0.16 -5.41
N ILE A 55 4.09 0.88 -6.06
CA ILE A 55 3.31 2.05 -6.47
C ILE A 55 2.25 1.68 -7.51
N SER A 56 2.56 0.80 -8.47
CA SER A 56 1.57 0.41 -9.49
C SER A 56 0.38 -0.30 -8.84
N PHE A 57 0.64 -1.17 -7.87
CA PHE A 57 -0.41 -1.86 -7.12
C PHE A 57 -1.28 -0.88 -6.32
N ILE A 58 -0.66 0.01 -5.53
CA ILE A 58 -1.42 0.98 -4.72
C ILE A 58 -2.30 1.87 -5.62
N MET A 59 -1.73 2.41 -6.71
CA MET A 59 -2.48 3.25 -7.64
C MET A 59 -3.58 2.48 -8.35
N ALA A 60 -3.30 1.25 -8.81
CA ALA A 60 -4.30 0.40 -9.45
C ALA A 60 -5.45 0.07 -8.50
N THR A 61 -5.17 -0.25 -7.24
CA THR A 61 -6.21 -0.53 -6.22
C THR A 61 -7.06 0.71 -5.92
N LEU A 62 -6.44 1.89 -5.76
CA LEU A 62 -7.18 3.13 -5.53
C LEU A 62 -8.10 3.49 -6.70
N ILE A 63 -7.59 3.40 -7.93
CA ILE A 63 -8.35 3.65 -9.16
C ILE A 63 -9.48 2.62 -9.30
N ALA A 64 -9.19 1.34 -9.09
CA ALA A 64 -10.17 0.26 -9.20
C ALA A 64 -11.31 0.43 -8.20
N TYR A 65 -11.01 0.78 -6.95
CA TYR A 65 -12.02 1.05 -5.95
C TYR A 65 -12.90 2.24 -6.33
N ALA A 66 -12.28 3.37 -6.70
CA ALA A 66 -12.99 4.59 -7.09
C ALA A 66 -13.90 4.36 -8.31
N LEU A 67 -13.38 3.74 -9.37
CA LEU A 67 -14.15 3.44 -10.58
C LEU A 67 -15.28 2.46 -10.28
N THR A 68 -15.06 1.43 -9.47
CA THR A 68 -16.13 0.50 -9.08
C THR A 68 -17.27 1.23 -8.39
N LYS A 69 -16.97 2.17 -7.49
CA LYS A 69 -18.00 2.97 -6.80
C LYS A 69 -18.75 3.91 -7.74
N ILE A 70 -18.04 4.55 -8.67
CA ILE A 70 -18.67 5.38 -9.72
C ILE A 70 -19.58 4.54 -10.62
N ILE A 71 -19.11 3.38 -11.09
CA ILE A 71 -19.87 2.51 -12.02
C ILE A 71 -21.09 1.89 -11.35
N THR A 72 -20.96 1.47 -10.08
CA THR A 72 -22.06 0.80 -9.36
C THR A 72 -23.01 1.78 -8.70
N GLY A 73 -22.66 3.07 -8.62
CA GLY A 73 -23.47 4.11 -7.97
C GLY A 73 -23.64 3.93 -6.47
N GLU A 74 -22.91 2.99 -5.85
CA GLU A 74 -23.02 2.69 -4.44
C GLU A 74 -22.16 3.64 -3.58
N SER A 75 -22.62 3.89 -2.36
CA SER A 75 -21.88 4.71 -1.41
C SER A 75 -20.53 4.09 -1.03
N VAL A 76 -19.58 5.00 -0.77
CA VAL A 76 -18.28 4.64 -0.23
C VAL A 76 -18.45 4.21 1.23
N SER A 77 -17.95 3.02 1.58
CA SER A 77 -18.02 2.52 2.95
C SER A 77 -16.87 3.07 3.76
N SER A 78 -17.16 3.50 5.00
CA SER A 78 -16.15 3.98 5.97
C SER A 78 -15.05 2.94 6.19
N SER A 79 -15.41 1.66 6.31
CA SER A 79 -14.45 0.55 6.46
C SER A 79 -13.53 0.41 5.25
N GLY A 80 -14.08 0.61 4.03
CA GLY A 80 -13.31 0.57 2.80
C GLY A 80 -12.27 1.69 2.73
N LEU A 81 -12.65 2.92 3.07
CA LEU A 81 -11.73 4.05 3.15
C LEU A 81 -10.64 3.83 4.19
N LEU A 82 -10.98 3.22 5.33
CA LEU A 82 -10.03 2.94 6.41
C LEU A 82 -8.92 1.99 5.96
N VAL A 83 -9.27 0.92 5.24
CA VAL A 83 -8.32 -0.07 4.72
C VAL A 83 -7.48 0.55 3.59
N LEU A 84 -8.09 1.34 2.72
CA LEU A 84 -7.34 2.07 1.68
C LEU A 84 -6.36 3.08 2.27
N PHE A 85 -6.76 3.78 3.34
CA PHE A 85 -5.88 4.65 4.11
C PHE A 85 -4.70 3.87 4.69
N LEU A 86 -4.95 2.72 5.33
CA LEU A 86 -3.87 1.90 5.88
C LEU A 86 -2.89 1.43 4.80
N MET A 87 -3.43 0.92 3.69
CA MET A 87 -2.63 0.45 2.55
C MET A 87 -1.79 1.59 1.96
N ALA A 88 -2.41 2.75 1.69
CA ALA A 88 -1.72 3.90 1.12
C ALA A 88 -0.70 4.50 2.10
N GLY A 89 -1.02 4.58 3.39
CA GLY A 89 -0.12 5.08 4.43
C GLY A 89 1.11 4.20 4.62
N MET A 90 0.93 2.88 4.74
CA MET A 90 2.05 1.92 4.82
C MET A 90 2.85 1.92 3.51
N GLY A 91 2.16 1.99 2.38
CA GLY A 91 2.75 2.12 1.06
C GLY A 91 3.61 3.37 0.92
N MET A 92 3.18 4.50 1.49
CA MET A 92 3.94 5.75 1.47
C MET A 92 5.23 5.64 2.30
N VAL A 93 5.19 5.00 3.47
CA VAL A 93 6.40 4.75 4.27
C VAL A 93 7.38 3.85 3.49
N GLY A 94 6.87 2.82 2.82
CA GLY A 94 7.68 1.96 1.94
C GLY A 94 8.26 2.69 0.73
N PHE A 95 7.46 3.53 0.08
CA PHE A 95 7.88 4.37 -1.04
C PHE A 95 9.01 5.33 -0.64
N LEU A 96 8.88 5.98 0.52
CA LEU A 96 9.93 6.86 1.04
C LEU A 96 11.23 6.08 1.32
N ASP A 97 11.13 4.86 1.85
CA ASP A 97 12.29 3.99 2.08
C ASP A 97 13.03 3.68 0.78
N ASP A 98 12.30 3.28 -0.26
CA ASP A 98 12.87 2.97 -1.57
C ASP A 98 13.34 4.22 -2.32
N TYR A 99 12.64 5.34 -2.20
CA TYR A 99 13.07 6.62 -2.78
C TYR A 99 14.40 7.10 -2.21
N ILE A 100 14.59 7.00 -0.88
CA ILE A 100 15.85 7.37 -0.26
C ILE A 100 17.00 6.44 -0.69
N LYS A 101 16.76 5.13 -0.88
CA LYS A 101 17.78 4.21 -1.39
C LYS A 101 18.28 4.64 -2.78
N ILE A 102 17.35 5.04 -3.64
CA ILE A 102 17.65 5.46 -5.02
C ILE A 102 18.37 6.81 -5.04
N VAL A 103 17.84 7.83 -4.36
CA VAL A 103 18.42 9.18 -4.35
C VAL A 103 19.81 9.20 -3.71
N LYS A 104 20.00 8.43 -2.63
CA LYS A 104 21.29 8.37 -1.93
C LYS A 104 22.24 7.29 -2.49
N GLN A 105 21.86 6.63 -3.59
CA GLN A 105 22.65 5.60 -4.29
C GLN A 105 23.28 4.57 -3.33
N ARG A 106 22.53 4.15 -2.32
CA ARG A 106 23.02 3.25 -1.27
C ARG A 106 21.97 2.22 -0.92
N SER A 107 22.41 1.05 -0.47
CA SER A 107 21.52 -0.04 -0.04
C SER A 107 20.71 0.28 1.23
N LEU A 108 21.16 1.27 2.02
CA LEU A 108 20.51 1.72 3.25
C LEU A 108 19.44 2.78 2.96
N GLY A 109 18.17 2.42 3.17
CA GLY A 109 17.04 3.33 3.05
C GLY A 109 16.84 4.26 4.25
N LEU A 110 15.60 4.34 4.72
CA LEU A 110 15.26 5.07 5.95
C LEU A 110 16.03 4.49 7.14
N ARG A 111 16.36 5.35 8.12
CA ARG A 111 16.85 4.88 9.42
C ARG A 111 15.77 4.00 10.04
N ALA A 112 16.15 2.88 10.67
CA ALA A 112 15.21 1.94 11.28
C ALA A 112 14.19 2.64 12.19
N LYS A 113 14.65 3.56 13.05
CA LYS A 113 13.78 4.38 13.91
C LYS A 113 12.75 5.20 13.13
N ALA A 114 13.14 5.83 12.02
CA ALA A 114 12.25 6.63 11.20
C ALA A 114 11.20 5.75 10.50
N LYS A 115 11.61 4.60 9.95
CA LYS A 115 10.71 3.64 9.32
C LYS A 115 9.67 3.11 10.31
N MET A 116 10.13 2.68 11.49
CA MET A 116 9.24 2.23 12.56
C MET A 116 8.31 3.33 13.05
N SER A 117 8.82 4.57 13.22
CA SER A 117 7.96 5.70 13.62
C SER A 117 6.87 5.99 12.59
N GLY A 118 7.17 5.91 11.29
CA GLY A 118 6.18 6.10 10.23
C GLY A 118 5.10 5.02 10.25
N GLN A 119 5.50 3.75 10.36
CA GLN A 119 4.55 2.64 10.47
C GLN A 119 3.70 2.73 11.75
N LEU A 120 4.30 3.16 12.86
CA LEU A 120 3.61 3.32 14.14
C LEU A 120 2.60 4.47 14.08
N VAL A 121 2.95 5.61 13.48
CA VAL A 121 2.00 6.73 13.28
C VAL A 121 0.82 6.29 12.41
N VAL A 122 1.07 5.62 11.28
CA VAL A 122 0.00 5.12 10.40
C VAL A 122 -0.87 4.09 11.13
N GLY A 123 -0.25 3.15 11.86
CA GLY A 123 -0.95 2.10 12.58
C GLY A 123 -1.80 2.61 13.74
N ILE A 124 -1.28 3.54 14.54
CA ILE A 124 -2.04 4.18 15.63
C ILE A 124 -3.19 5.00 15.05
N SER A 125 -2.95 5.78 14.00
CA SER A 125 -4.01 6.55 13.34
C SER A 125 -5.10 5.61 12.84
N PHE A 126 -4.74 4.50 12.19
CA PHE A 126 -5.71 3.49 11.76
C PHE A 126 -6.49 2.91 12.94
N ALA A 127 -5.82 2.53 14.04
CA ALA A 127 -6.47 1.94 15.21
C ALA A 127 -7.49 2.91 15.85
N LEU A 128 -7.13 4.19 15.99
CA LEU A 128 -8.03 5.21 16.53
C LEU A 128 -9.25 5.42 15.62
N LEU A 129 -9.02 5.56 14.31
CA LEU A 129 -10.11 5.77 13.36
C LEU A 129 -11.00 4.52 13.26
N ALA A 130 -10.44 3.31 13.39
CA ALA A 130 -11.18 2.04 13.33
C ALA A 130 -12.23 1.90 14.44
N VAL A 131 -12.02 2.53 15.59
CA VAL A 131 -12.95 2.51 16.73
C VAL A 131 -13.94 3.68 16.67
N GLN A 132 -13.66 4.74 15.91
CA GLN A 132 -14.51 5.94 15.83
C GLN A 132 -15.49 5.93 14.65
N PHE A 133 -15.14 5.32 13.52
CA PHE A 133 -15.99 5.32 12.34
C PHE A 133 -16.95 4.13 12.31
N SER A 134 -18.20 4.34 12.71
CA SER A 134 -19.25 3.34 12.55
C SER A 134 -19.72 3.22 11.09
N ASP A 135 -19.98 1.98 10.67
CA ASP A 135 -20.70 1.68 9.42
C ASP A 135 -22.18 2.07 9.56
N SER A 136 -22.91 2.04 8.44
CA SER A 136 -24.37 2.23 8.34
C SER A 136 -25.23 1.39 9.31
N ARG A 137 -24.66 0.32 9.88
CA ARG A 137 -25.28 -0.56 10.88
C ARG A 137 -24.90 -0.21 12.32
N GLY A 138 -24.20 0.91 12.55
CA GLY A 138 -23.71 1.33 13.86
C GLY A 138 -22.48 0.55 14.37
N LEU A 139 -21.96 -0.38 13.57
CA LEU A 139 -20.81 -1.22 13.93
C LEU A 139 -19.50 -0.55 13.52
N THR A 140 -18.55 -0.46 14.45
CA THR A 140 -17.19 0.02 14.17
C THR A 140 -16.32 -1.11 13.62
N PRO A 141 -15.39 -0.83 12.68
CA PRO A 141 -14.43 -1.80 12.16
C PRO A 141 -13.59 -2.51 13.24
N ALA A 142 -13.32 -1.83 14.35
CA ALA A 142 -12.66 -2.39 15.52
C ALA A 142 -13.54 -2.26 16.77
N SER A 143 -13.47 -3.26 17.64
CA SER A 143 -14.16 -3.29 18.94
C SER A 143 -13.16 -3.09 20.07
N THR A 144 -13.57 -2.41 21.13
CA THR A 144 -12.83 -2.31 22.38
C THR A 144 -12.99 -3.55 23.25
N LYS A 145 -13.92 -4.45 22.91
CA LYS A 145 -14.12 -5.72 23.61
C LYS A 145 -12.97 -6.68 23.31
N LEU A 146 -12.35 -7.21 24.37
CA LEU A 146 -11.24 -8.14 24.27
C LEU A 146 -11.66 -9.54 23.77
N SER A 147 -12.93 -9.91 23.96
CA SER A 147 -13.47 -11.20 23.56
C SER A 147 -14.88 -11.08 23.00
N PHE A 148 -15.18 -11.93 22.02
CA PHE A 148 -16.51 -12.03 21.40
C PHE A 148 -17.52 -12.78 22.27
N VAL A 149 -17.05 -13.60 23.22
CA VAL A 149 -17.87 -14.54 24.01
C VAL A 149 -17.90 -14.15 25.48
N SER A 150 -16.84 -13.55 26.01
CA SER A 150 -16.75 -13.20 27.42
C SER A 150 -16.45 -11.72 27.57
N ASP A 151 -17.38 -10.97 28.15
CA ASP A 151 -17.08 -9.62 28.60
C ASP A 151 -16.22 -9.71 29.87
N PHE A 152 -14.97 -9.28 29.76
CA PHE A 152 -14.14 -9.01 30.92
C PHE A 152 -14.60 -7.66 31.46
N GLY A 153 -15.48 -7.68 32.46
CA GLY A 153 -16.16 -6.51 33.03
C GLY A 153 -15.26 -5.63 33.89
N TRP A 154 -14.23 -5.05 33.29
CA TRP A 154 -13.42 -3.98 33.86
C TRP A 154 -13.62 -2.69 33.07
#